data_AF-S7PRX6-F1
#
_entry.id   AF-S7PRX6-F1
#
_cell.length_a   1.000
_cell.length_b   1.000
_cell.length_c   1.000
_cell.angle_alpha   90.00
_cell.angle_beta   90.00
_cell.angle_gamma   90.00
#
_symmetry.space_group_name_H-M   'P 1'
#
loop_
_entity.id
_entity.type
_entity.pdbx_description
1 polymer ?
#
loop_
_entity_poly.entity_id
_entity_poly.type
_entity_poly.pdbx_seq_one_letter_code
_entity_poly.pdbx_strand_id
1 'polypeptide(L)'
;VGQASGSVNGAWKASDWVPSLIRSSIYLKCLPDSNKTVSWMPADLVAASIPEMRNASPPVLHLASPIPVAWRTLFTPISEILGLPLVPYHTWLDSLEHSDIVEHRDRIKTDKLLPDNPALLLLDFFRSAAR
;
A
#
# COMPACT_ATOMS: atom_id res chain seq x y z
N VAL A 1 6.32 -15.21 4.89
CA VAL A 1 6.19 -13.95 5.67
C VAL A 1 5.05 -13.15 5.06
N GLY A 2 4.19 -12.54 5.87
CA GLY A 2 3.10 -11.67 5.43
C GLY A 2 3.58 -10.25 5.12
N GLN A 3 2.66 -9.28 5.09
CA GLN A 3 2.99 -7.87 4.86
C GLN A 3 3.62 -7.24 6.12
N ALA A 4 4.82 -6.69 5.97
CA ALA A 4 5.40 -5.78 6.96
C ALA A 4 4.90 -4.36 6.72
N SER A 5 4.46 -3.67 7.78
CA SER A 5 4.06 -2.27 7.75
C SER A 5 5.17 -1.36 8.26
N GLY A 6 4.88 -0.06 8.29
CA GLY A 6 5.70 0.89 9.03
C GLY A 6 5.82 0.52 10.50
N SER A 7 6.87 1.05 11.13
CA SER A 7 7.15 0.87 12.57
C SER A 7 6.59 2.03 13.40
N VAL A 8 6.86 2.03 14.71
CA VAL A 8 6.46 3.06 15.68
C VAL A 8 6.89 4.49 15.29
N ASN A 9 7.99 4.62 14.54
CA ASN A 9 8.47 5.90 14.03
C ASN A 9 7.81 6.33 12.70
N GLY A 10 6.84 5.55 12.20
CA GLY A 10 6.15 5.79 10.93
C GLY A 10 6.98 5.48 9.69
N ALA A 11 8.23 5.01 9.83
CA ALA A 11 9.08 4.70 8.69
C ALA A 11 8.53 3.48 7.93
N TRP A 12 8.09 3.72 6.70
CA TRP A 12 7.70 2.69 5.73
C TRP A 12 8.43 2.98 4.42
N LYS A 13 8.98 1.95 3.77
CA LYS A 13 9.58 2.06 2.44
C LYS A 13 8.60 2.73 1.46
N ALA A 14 8.92 3.93 0.99
CA ALA A 14 8.03 4.73 0.15
C ALA A 14 7.67 4.08 -1.20
N SER A 15 8.53 3.22 -1.72
CA SER A 15 8.27 2.44 -2.94
C SER A 15 7.49 1.14 -2.71
N ASP A 16 7.06 0.86 -1.49
CA ASP A 16 6.11 -0.22 -1.21
C ASP A 16 4.70 0.18 -1.66
N TRP A 17 3.83 -0.81 -1.84
CA TRP A 17 2.54 -0.60 -2.49
C TRP A 17 1.56 0.22 -1.65
N VAL A 18 1.55 0.11 -0.32
CA VAL A 18 0.64 0.90 0.54
C VAL A 18 1.00 2.39 0.52
N PRO A 19 2.25 2.82 0.80
CA PRO A 19 2.62 4.23 0.70
C PRO A 19 2.42 4.80 -0.70
N SER A 20 2.75 4.01 -1.74
CA SER A 20 2.55 4.42 -3.13
C SER A 20 1.07 4.65 -3.45
N LEU A 21 0.20 3.73 -3.02
CA LEU A 21 -1.25 3.84 -3.17
C LEU A 21 -1.79 5.10 -2.47
N ILE A 22 -1.39 5.35 -1.22
CA ILE A 22 -1.86 6.53 -0.46
C ILE A 22 -1.38 7.82 -1.13
N ARG A 23 -0.11 7.89 -1.52
CA ARG A 23 0.45 9.09 -2.17
C ARG A 23 -0.23 9.38 -3.50
N SER A 24 -0.41 8.37 -4.34
CA SER A 24 -1.15 8.51 -5.59
C SER A 24 -2.62 8.85 -5.39
N SER A 25 -3.25 8.35 -4.33
CA SER A 25 -4.65 8.70 -4.00
C SER A 25 -4.83 10.19 -3.71
N ILE A 26 -3.83 10.86 -3.15
CA ILE A 26 -3.82 12.33 -2.97
C ILE A 26 -3.76 13.06 -4.31
N TYR A 27 -3.00 12.52 -5.28
CA TYR A 27 -2.95 13.03 -6.65
C TYR A 27 -4.29 12.81 -7.37
N LEU A 28 -4.83 11.60 -7.31
CA LEU A 28 -6.08 11.16 -7.96
C LEU A 28 -7.36 11.66 -7.27
N LYS A 29 -7.26 12.25 -6.08
CA LYS A 29 -8.38 12.76 -5.28
C LYS A 29 -9.41 11.71 -4.84
N CYS A 30 -9.01 10.45 -4.73
CA CYS A 30 -9.85 9.37 -4.21
C CYS A 30 -8.98 8.24 -3.65
N LEU A 31 -9.52 7.48 -2.69
CA LEU A 31 -8.90 6.28 -2.11
C LEU A 31 -9.69 5.03 -2.52
N PRO A 32 -9.05 3.88 -2.74
CA PRO A 32 -9.74 2.64 -3.04
C PRO A 32 -10.37 2.03 -1.78
N ASP A 33 -11.63 1.63 -1.91
CA ASP A 33 -12.35 0.82 -0.95
C ASP A 33 -12.28 -0.67 -1.31
N SER A 34 -12.33 -1.51 -0.29
CA SER A 34 -12.33 -2.96 -0.42
C SER A 34 -13.07 -3.61 0.74
N ASN A 35 -13.79 -4.69 0.45
CA ASN A 35 -14.40 -5.55 1.47
C ASN A 35 -13.43 -6.66 1.96
N LYS A 36 -12.18 -6.67 1.46
CA LYS A 36 -11.16 -7.64 1.86
C LYS A 36 -10.61 -7.31 3.26
N THR A 37 -9.95 -8.29 3.86
CA THR A 37 -9.17 -8.10 5.09
C THR A 37 -7.69 -7.93 4.76
N VAL A 38 -6.96 -7.33 5.69
CA VAL A 38 -5.51 -7.14 5.64
C VAL A 38 -4.87 -7.70 6.90
N SER A 39 -3.68 -8.28 6.76
CA SER A 39 -2.89 -8.82 7.85
C SER A 39 -1.50 -8.21 7.78
N TRP A 40 -1.30 -7.11 8.50
CA TRP A 40 -0.06 -6.35 8.50
C TRP A 40 0.63 -6.45 9.88
N MET A 41 1.96 -6.50 9.89
CA MET A 41 2.76 -6.49 11.11
C MET A 41 3.79 -5.37 11.08
N PRO A 42 3.97 -4.60 12.16
CA PRO A 42 5.05 -3.61 12.25
C PRO A 42 6.42 -4.21 11.95
N ALA A 43 7.23 -3.51 11.14
CA ALA A 43 8.52 -4.01 10.70
C ALA A 43 9.50 -4.33 11.85
N ASP A 44 9.43 -3.57 12.96
CA ASP A 44 10.23 -3.82 14.17
C ASP A 44 9.85 -5.13 14.85
N LEU A 45 8.56 -5.44 14.94
CA LEU A 45 8.10 -6.73 15.48
C LEU A 45 8.49 -7.88 14.56
N VAL A 46 8.35 -7.71 13.24
CA VAL A 46 8.83 -8.68 12.25
C VAL A 46 10.33 -8.96 12.44
N ALA A 47 11.15 -7.91 12.59
CA ALA A 47 12.59 -8.06 12.80
C ALA A 47 12.91 -8.73 14.14
N ALA A 48 12.22 -8.38 15.22
CA ALA A 48 12.41 -8.95 16.55
C ALA A 48 12.03 -10.44 16.64
N SER A 49 11.03 -10.90 15.87
CA SER A 49 10.62 -12.30 15.87
C SER A 49 11.60 -13.22 15.14
N ILE A 50 12.37 -12.73 14.16
CA ILE A 50 13.26 -13.58 13.34
C ILE A 50 14.31 -14.34 14.19
N PRO A 51 15.04 -13.72 15.13
CA PRO A 51 15.98 -14.44 16.00
C PRO A 51 15.33 -15.54 16.85
N GLU A 52 14.12 -15.30 17.36
CA GLU A 52 13.37 -16.26 18.18
C GLU A 52 12.92 -17.46 17.33
N MET A 53 12.47 -17.18 16.12
CA MET A 53 12.02 -18.19 15.15
C MET A 53 13.15 -19.12 14.68
N ARG A 54 14.41 -18.68 14.71
CA ARG A 54 15.56 -19.45 14.20
C ARG A 54 15.68 -20.84 14.83
N ASN A 55 15.35 -20.96 16.12
CA ASN A 55 15.51 -22.20 16.89
C ASN A 55 14.16 -22.86 17.23
N ALA A 56 13.06 -22.35 16.67
CA ALA A 56 11.72 -22.83 16.98
C ALA A 56 11.38 -24.10 16.18
N SER A 57 10.49 -24.92 16.76
CA SER A 57 9.86 -26.07 16.10
C SER A 57 8.38 -25.75 15.90
N PRO A 58 7.79 -25.94 14.70
CA PRO A 58 8.31 -26.62 13.51
C PRO A 58 9.33 -25.81 12.67
N PRO A 59 10.07 -26.44 11.73
CA PRO A 59 11.10 -25.76 10.92
C PRO A 59 10.54 -24.73 9.92
N VAL A 60 9.23 -24.72 9.70
CA VAL A 60 8.55 -23.75 8.84
C VAL A 60 7.55 -22.97 9.68
N LEU A 61 7.72 -21.65 9.70
CA LEU A 61 6.92 -20.75 10.51
C LEU A 61 6.34 -19.63 9.64
N HIS A 62 5.09 -19.25 9.90
CA HIS A 62 4.42 -18.15 9.23
C HIS A 62 4.52 -16.88 10.07
N LEU A 63 5.40 -15.96 9.68
CA LEU A 63 5.46 -14.63 10.27
C LEU A 63 4.46 -13.70 9.57
N ALA A 64 3.25 -13.62 10.11
CA ALA A 64 2.16 -12.77 9.65
C ALA A 64 1.24 -12.44 10.83
N SER A 65 0.42 -11.38 10.71
CA SER A 65 -0.54 -11.06 11.77
C SER A 65 -1.53 -12.23 11.90
N PRO A 66 -1.69 -12.82 13.10
CA PRO A 66 -2.64 -13.91 13.29
C PRO A 66 -4.09 -13.42 13.24
N ILE A 67 -4.32 -12.11 13.34
CA ILE A 67 -5.63 -11.49 13.38
C ILE A 67 -5.73 -10.52 12.20
N PRO A 68 -6.30 -10.94 11.06
CA PRO A 68 -6.63 -10.05 9.96
C PRO A 68 -7.68 -9.03 10.41
N VAL A 69 -7.55 -7.80 9.91
CA VAL A 69 -8.51 -6.70 10.14
C VAL A 69 -9.17 -6.29 8.84
N ALA A 70 -10.37 -5.73 8.88
CA ALA A 70 -11.04 -5.24 7.68
C ALA A 70 -10.23 -4.10 7.04
N TRP A 71 -10.18 -4.04 5.71
CA TRP A 71 -9.54 -2.93 4.97
C TRP A 71 -10.01 -1.56 5.48
N ARG A 72 -11.32 -1.41 5.67
CA ARG A 72 -11.97 -0.18 6.15
C ARG A 72 -11.53 0.23 7.55
N THR A 73 -11.05 -0.68 8.39
CA THR A 73 -10.47 -0.33 9.69
C THR A 73 -9.25 0.59 9.53
N LEU A 74 -8.51 0.46 8.43
CA LEU A 74 -7.35 1.31 8.14
C LEU A 74 -7.70 2.46 7.19
N PHE A 75 -8.48 2.19 6.15
CA PHE A 75 -8.70 3.17 5.08
C PHE A 75 -9.78 4.21 5.39
N THR A 76 -10.73 3.93 6.29
CA THR A 76 -11.71 4.95 6.72
C THR A 76 -11.02 6.09 7.48
N PRO A 77 -10.19 5.84 8.51
CA PRO A 77 -9.44 6.93 9.16
C PRO A 77 -8.52 7.69 8.21
N ILE A 78 -7.87 7.00 7.27
CA ILE A 78 -7.01 7.66 6.26
C ILE A 78 -7.84 8.58 5.36
N SER A 79 -9.01 8.14 4.94
CA SER A 79 -9.98 8.93 4.17
C SER A 79 -10.40 10.20 4.90
N GLU A 80 -10.71 10.08 6.20
CA GLU A 80 -11.08 11.22 7.05
C GLU A 80 -9.92 12.21 7.22
N ILE A 81 -8.71 11.72 7.50
CA ILE A 81 -7.51 12.55 7.70
C ILE A 81 -7.14 13.31 6.40
N LEU A 82 -7.24 12.65 5.25
CA LEU A 82 -6.87 13.23 3.96
C LEU A 82 -8.02 14.01 3.30
N GLY A 83 -9.25 13.89 3.81
CA GLY A 83 -10.45 14.47 3.20
C GLY A 83 -10.75 13.90 1.81
N LEU A 84 -10.44 12.63 1.57
CA LEU A 84 -10.60 11.97 0.26
C LEU A 84 -11.74 10.94 0.30
N PRO A 85 -12.60 10.88 -0.73
CA PRO A 85 -13.66 9.88 -0.79
C PRO A 85 -13.09 8.47 -1.00
N LEU A 86 -13.72 7.49 -0.36
CA LEU A 86 -13.53 6.06 -0.66
C LEU A 86 -14.41 5.69 -1.87
N VAL A 87 -13.79 5.13 -2.91
CA VAL A 87 -14.46 4.69 -4.15
C VAL A 87 -14.19 3.20 -4.39
N PRO A 88 -15.02 2.48 -5.18
CA PRO A 88 -14.73 1.10 -5.53
C PRO A 88 -13.31 0.95 -6.11
N TYR A 89 -12.62 -0.15 -5.76
CA TYR A 89 -11.24 -0.39 -6.20
C TYR A 89 -11.03 -0.20 -7.71
N HIS A 90 -11.96 -0.70 -8.54
CA HIS A 90 -11.89 -0.52 -9.99
C HIS A 90 -11.95 0.94 -10.41
N THR A 91 -12.80 1.77 -9.80
CA THR A 91 -12.88 3.20 -10.09
C THR A 91 -11.57 3.93 -9.77
N TRP A 92 -10.91 3.54 -8.68
CA TRP A 92 -9.58 4.07 -8.35
C TRP A 92 -8.52 3.60 -9.35
N LEU A 93 -8.53 2.31 -9.73
CA LEU A 93 -7.58 1.75 -10.69
C LEU A 93 -7.74 2.39 -12.08
N ASP A 94 -8.98 2.57 -12.55
CA ASP A 94 -9.26 3.26 -13.80
C ASP A 94 -8.70 4.68 -13.75
N SER A 95 -8.89 5.40 -12.64
CA SER A 95 -8.33 6.76 -12.46
C SER A 95 -6.80 6.76 -12.54
N LEU A 96 -6.14 5.76 -11.95
CA LEU A 96 -4.70 5.57 -12.03
C LEU A 96 -4.25 5.31 -13.49
N GLU A 97 -4.93 4.44 -14.22
CA GLU A 97 -4.60 4.15 -15.63
C GLU A 97 -4.77 5.35 -16.55
N HIS A 98 -5.84 6.14 -16.35
CA HIS A 98 -6.04 7.37 -17.13
C HIS A 98 -4.95 8.42 -16.83
N SER A 99 -4.48 8.49 -15.58
CA SER A 99 -3.40 9.42 -15.21
C SER A 99 -2.04 9.05 -15.83
N ASP A 100 -1.79 7.77 -16.09
CA ASP A 100 -0.56 7.29 -16.76
C ASP A 100 -0.43 7.89 -18.17
N ILE A 101 -1.53 7.92 -18.92
CA ILE A 101 -1.60 8.47 -20.28
C ILE A 101 -1.26 9.97 -20.27
N VAL A 102 -1.73 10.71 -19.26
CA VAL A 102 -1.47 12.14 -19.10
C VAL A 102 -0.01 12.39 -18.70
N GLU A 103 0.52 11.64 -17.73
CA GLU A 103 1.91 11.80 -17.30
C GLU A 103 2.92 11.40 -18.38
N HIS A 104 2.63 10.38 -19.19
CA HIS A 104 3.46 10.02 -20.34
C HIS A 104 3.57 11.16 -21.37
N ARG A 105 2.56 12.04 -21.46
CA ARG A 105 2.61 13.24 -22.31
C ARG A 105 3.46 14.37 -21.69
N ASP A 106 3.51 14.47 -20.36
CA ASP A 106 4.16 15.57 -19.63
C ASP A 106 5.58 15.23 -19.10
N ARG A 107 5.99 13.95 -19.11
CA ARG A 107 7.31 13.44 -18.66
C ARG A 107 8.53 14.08 -19.32
N ILE A 108 8.34 14.88 -20.37
CA ILE A 108 9.40 15.66 -21.01
C ILE A 108 9.96 16.77 -20.07
N LYS A 109 9.34 17.06 -18.91
CA LYS A 109 9.59 18.32 -18.17
C LYS A 109 10.13 18.26 -16.74
N THR A 110 10.32 17.13 -16.06
CA THR A 110 10.59 17.17 -14.60
C THR A 110 11.65 16.19 -14.07
N ASP A 111 12.64 16.77 -13.37
CA ASP A 111 13.72 16.12 -12.62
C ASP A 111 13.33 15.90 -11.14
N LYS A 112 12.20 15.24 -10.88
CA LYS A 112 11.76 14.94 -9.50
C LYS A 112 12.28 13.57 -9.06
N LEU A 113 12.91 13.52 -7.87
CA LEU A 113 13.37 12.29 -7.22
C LEU A 113 12.25 11.27 -6.95
N LEU A 114 11.01 11.72 -6.77
CA LEU A 114 9.83 10.86 -6.64
C LEU A 114 8.67 11.44 -7.46
N PRO A 115 7.97 10.62 -8.28
CA PRO A 115 6.79 11.06 -9.02
C PRO A 115 5.68 11.46 -8.04
N ASP A 116 4.84 12.43 -8.44
CA ASP A 116 3.67 12.81 -7.64
C ASP A 116 2.63 11.67 -7.56
N ASN A 117 2.69 10.76 -8.53
CA ASN A 117 1.84 9.58 -8.67
C ASN A 117 2.67 8.26 -8.70
N PRO A 118 3.28 7.86 -7.57
CA PRO A 118 4.18 6.70 -7.51
C PRO A 118 3.52 5.34 -7.74
N ALA A 119 2.20 5.20 -7.57
CA ALA A 119 1.49 3.96 -7.86
C ALA A 119 1.59 3.52 -9.33
N LEU A 120 1.89 4.44 -10.26
CA LEU A 120 2.15 4.10 -11.67
C LEU A 120 3.35 3.16 -11.85
N LEU A 121 4.35 3.26 -10.96
CA LEU A 121 5.49 2.34 -10.97
C LEU A 121 5.10 0.90 -10.59
N LEU A 122 3.92 0.73 -10.00
CA LEU A 122 3.35 -0.53 -9.53
C LEU A 122 2.02 -0.84 -10.23
N LEU A 123 1.78 -0.28 -11.42
CA LEU A 123 0.48 -0.42 -12.10
C LEU A 123 0.09 -1.88 -12.33
N ASP A 124 1.02 -2.71 -12.78
CA ASP A 124 0.76 -4.14 -13.01
C ASP A 124 0.46 -4.90 -11.71
N PHE A 125 1.08 -4.49 -10.59
CA PHE A 125 0.73 -5.02 -9.28
C PHE A 125 -0.72 -4.71 -8.93
N PHE A 126 -1.17 -3.46 -9.10
CA PHE A 126 -2.56 -3.07 -8.81
C PHE A 126 -3.57 -3.73 -9.77
N ARG A 127 -3.23 -3.89 -11.05
CA ARG A 127 -4.04 -4.67 -12.00
C ARG A 127 -4.22 -6.12 -11.56
N SER A 128 -3.15 -6.75 -11.07
CA SER A 128 -3.21 -8.14 -10.59
C SER A 128 -4.10 -8.30 -9.37
N ALA A 129 -4.17 -7.28 -8.50
CA ALA A 129 -4.99 -7.28 -7.28
C ALA A 129 -6.49 -7.04 -7.55
N ALA A 130 -6.83 -6.53 -8.74
CA ALA A 130 -8.20 -6.30 -9.22
C ALA A 130 -8.88 -7.57 -9.76
N ARG A 131 -8.09 -8.62 -10.03
CA ARG A 131 -8.58 -9.94 -10.48
C ARG A 131 -9.07 -10.76 -9.29
#